data_AF-A0A1N6UPD7-F1
#
_entry.id   AF-A0A1N6UPD7-F1
#
_cell.length_a   1.000
_cell.length_b   1.000
_cell.length_c   1.000
_cell.angle_alpha   90.00
_cell.angle_beta   90.00
_cell.angle_gamma   90.00
#
_symmetry.space_group_name_H-M   'P 1'
#
loop_
_entity.id
_entity.type
_entity.pdbx_description
1 polymer ?
#
loop_
_entity_poly.entity_id
_entity_poly.type
_entity_poly.pdbx_seq_one_letter_code
_entity_poly.pdbx_strand_id
1 'polypeptide(L)'
;MEQIKEEIIALLKPLNILTNDQIMEVFFKIGSLGDIFILKNDGVRGKNVYTVVISSSKGAFDSIRFDGDDLNVIIRKALNEYLES
;
A
#
# COMPACT_ATOMS: atom_id res chain seq x y z
N MET A 1 9.35 14.73 0.06
CA MET A 1 8.55 13.92 1.01
C MET A 1 7.08 14.24 0.79
N GLU A 2 6.68 15.50 0.97
CA GLU A 2 5.30 15.95 0.75
C GLU A 2 4.78 15.68 -0.67
N GLN A 3 5.56 16.03 -1.70
CA GLN A 3 5.19 15.79 -3.10
C GLN A 3 4.90 14.31 -3.41
N ILE A 4 5.67 13.37 -2.85
CA ILE A 4 5.44 11.93 -3.08
C ILE A 4 4.16 11.47 -2.37
N LYS A 5 3.89 11.98 -1.16
CA LYS A 5 2.61 11.73 -0.46
C LYS A 5 1.43 12.27 -1.28
N GLU A 6 1.53 13.47 -1.86
CA GLU A 6 0.51 14.04 -2.75
C GLU A 6 0.28 13.19 -4.02
N GLU A 7 1.34 12.64 -4.61
CA GLU A 7 1.23 11.74 -5.75
C GLU A 7 0.52 10.42 -5.39
N ILE A 8 0.81 9.84 -4.21
CA ILE A 8 0.08 8.66 -3.69
C ILE A 8 -1.41 9.02 -3.47
N ILE A 9 -1.70 10.19 -2.89
CA ILE A 9 -3.08 10.67 -2.71
C ILE A 9 -3.79 10.80 -4.07
N ALA A 10 -3.12 11.34 -5.09
CA ALA A 10 -3.69 11.49 -6.42
C ALA A 10 -4.07 10.14 -7.06
N LEU A 11 -3.26 9.09 -6.82
CA LEU A 11 -3.57 7.73 -7.26
C LEU A 11 -4.80 7.13 -6.55
N LEU A 12 -5.05 7.53 -5.30
CA LEU A 12 -6.17 7.05 -4.49
C LEU A 12 -7.48 7.78 -4.75
N LYS A 13 -7.45 9.03 -5.25
CA LYS A 13 -8.64 9.86 -5.50
C LYS A 13 -9.68 9.19 -6.41
N PRO A 14 -9.30 8.57 -7.53
CA PRO A 14 -10.24 7.77 -8.32
C PRO A 14 -10.80 6.61 -7.47
N LEU A 15 -12.12 6.43 -7.48
CA LEU A 15 -12.80 5.32 -6.77
C LEU A 15 -12.76 3.99 -7.55
N ASN A 16 -12.07 3.94 -8.68
CA ASN A 16 -11.93 2.73 -9.48
C ASN A 16 -10.93 1.75 -8.84
N ILE A 17 -10.99 0.51 -9.31
CA ILE A 17 -9.99 -0.53 -9.03
C ILE A 17 -8.62 -0.01 -9.50
N LEU A 18 -7.65 -0.01 -8.59
CA LEU A 18 -6.24 0.23 -8.89
C LEU A 18 -5.75 -0.81 -9.88
N THR A 19 -5.14 -0.35 -10.95
CA THR A 19 -4.46 -1.23 -11.91
C THR A 19 -3.15 -1.76 -11.31
N ASN A 20 -2.62 -2.83 -11.89
CA ASN A 20 -1.30 -3.35 -11.49
C ASN A 20 -0.21 -2.28 -11.61
N ASP A 21 -0.26 -1.45 -12.66
CA ASP A 21 0.72 -0.38 -12.86
C ASP A 21 0.63 0.67 -11.74
N GLN A 22 -0.57 1.03 -11.29
CA GLN A 22 -0.76 1.95 -10.17
C GLN A 22 -0.27 1.35 -8.86
N ILE A 23 -0.47 0.05 -8.64
CA ILE A 23 0.05 -0.65 -7.45
C ILE A 23 1.60 -0.65 -7.48
N MET A 24 2.20 -0.92 -8.63
CA MET A 24 3.65 -0.86 -8.81
C MET A 24 4.19 0.56 -8.62
N GLU A 25 3.49 1.57 -9.12
CA GLU A 25 3.87 2.96 -8.91
C GLU A 25 3.89 3.32 -7.42
N VAL A 26 2.87 2.93 -6.65
CA VAL A 26 2.84 3.12 -5.20
C VAL A 26 4.02 2.41 -4.53
N PHE A 27 4.32 1.18 -4.93
CA PHE A 27 5.45 0.42 -4.40
C PHE A 27 6.77 1.19 -4.56
N PHE A 28 7.03 1.72 -5.77
CA PHE A 28 8.24 2.51 -6.03
C PHE A 28 8.27 3.82 -5.27
N LYS A 29 7.13 4.52 -5.17
CA LYS A 29 7.03 5.78 -4.41
C LYS A 29 7.34 5.57 -2.93
N ILE A 30 6.76 4.56 -2.29
CA ILE A 30 7.04 4.24 -0.88
C ILE A 30 8.51 3.86 -0.70
N GLY A 31 9.06 3.01 -1.58
CA GLY A 31 10.47 2.66 -1.57
C GLY A 31 11.40 3.88 -1.71
N SER A 32 11.03 4.87 -2.53
CA SER A 32 11.82 6.10 -2.70
C SER A 32 11.83 7.00 -1.46
N LEU A 33 10.87 6.85 -0.55
CA LEU A 33 10.84 7.53 0.75
C LEU A 33 11.77 6.86 1.78
N GLY A 34 12.27 5.66 1.44
CA GLY A 34 13.07 4.78 2.28
C GLY A 34 12.25 3.68 2.96
N ASP A 35 10.92 3.80 2.95
CA ASP A 35 10.02 2.89 3.64
C ASP A 35 9.83 1.59 2.86
N ILE A 36 9.41 0.54 3.56
CA ILE A 36 9.26 -0.80 2.99
C ILE A 36 7.79 -1.06 2.73
N PHE A 37 7.45 -1.46 1.51
CA PHE A 37 6.12 -1.97 1.15
C PHE A 37 6.21 -3.45 0.82
N ILE A 38 5.35 -4.27 1.40
CA ILE A 38 5.27 -5.71 1.16
C ILE A 38 3.83 -6.05 0.79
N LEU A 39 3.65 -6.74 -0.34
CA LEU A 39 2.38 -7.34 -0.74
C LEU A 39 2.57 -8.84 -0.90
N LYS A 40 1.76 -9.62 -0.19
CA LYS A 40 1.75 -11.08 -0.25
C LYS A 40 0.38 -11.56 -0.71
N ASN A 41 0.37 -12.63 -1.50
CA ASN A 41 -0.82 -13.45 -1.71
C ASN A 41 -0.60 -14.76 -0.93
N ASP A 42 -1.15 -14.80 0.27
CA ASP A 42 -1.01 -15.89 1.24
C ASP A 42 -2.12 -16.96 1.09
N GLY A 43 -2.99 -16.79 0.10
CA GLY A 43 -4.08 -17.73 -0.17
C GLY A 43 -3.60 -19.07 -0.70
N VAL A 44 -4.28 -20.15 -0.28
CA VAL A 44 -4.19 -21.43 -0.98
C VAL A 44 -4.66 -21.25 -2.43
N ARG A 45 -4.14 -22.06 -3.37
CA ARG A 45 -4.55 -22.00 -4.79
C ARG A 45 -6.09 -21.98 -4.90
N GLY A 46 -6.62 -20.91 -5.50
CA GLY A 46 -8.06 -20.71 -5.68
C GLY A 46 -8.77 -19.93 -4.56
N LYS A 47 -8.06 -19.48 -3.52
CA LYS A 47 -8.54 -18.49 -2.56
C LYS A 47 -7.66 -17.27 -2.59
N ASN A 48 -8.27 -16.10 -2.68
CA ASN A 48 -7.57 -14.83 -2.58
C ASN A 48 -7.46 -14.46 -1.11
N VAL A 49 -6.25 -14.47 -0.56
CA VAL A 49 -5.95 -13.92 0.76
C VAL A 49 -4.68 -13.11 0.59
N TYR A 50 -4.77 -11.82 0.83
CA TYR A 50 -3.70 -10.88 0.64
C TYR A 50 -3.30 -10.26 1.97
N THR A 51 -2.01 -9.96 2.09
CA THR A 51 -1.43 -9.23 3.21
C THR A 51 -0.63 -8.08 2.66
N VAL A 52 -0.93 -6.86 3.12
CA VAL A 52 -0.14 -5.66 2.84
C VAL A 52 0.51 -5.20 4.14
N VAL A 53 1.83 -4.97 4.08
CA VAL A 53 2.61 -4.42 5.19
C VAL A 53 3.38 -3.20 4.70
N ILE A 54 3.35 -2.11 5.46
CA ILE A 54 4.20 -0.94 5.25
C ILE A 54 5.00 -0.70 6.53
N SER A 55 6.31 -0.49 6.45
CA SER A 55 7.16 -0.21 7.62
C SER A 55 8.01 1.04 7.40
N SER A 56 8.07 1.89 8.43
CA SER A 56 8.85 3.12 8.36
C SER A 56 10.33 2.84 8.52
N SER A 57 11.13 3.40 7.62
CA SER A 57 12.59 3.42 7.74
C SER A 57 13.10 4.44 8.77
N LYS A 58 12.25 5.39 9.18
CA LYS A 58 12.62 6.54 10.01
C LYS A 58 11.93 6.53 11.38
N GLY A 59 11.18 5.47 11.69
CA GLY A 59 10.49 5.31 12.98
C GLY A 59 9.28 6.23 13.17
N ALA A 60 8.68 6.75 12.09
CA ALA A 60 7.41 7.48 12.18
C ALA A 60 6.27 6.56 12.66
N PHE A 61 6.36 5.28 12.31
CA PHE A 61 5.50 4.19 12.76
C PHE A 61 6.29 2.87 12.64
N ASP A 62 5.97 1.85 13.45
CA ASP A 62 6.65 0.56 13.38
C ASP A 62 6.25 -0.21 12.10
N SER A 63 4.96 -0.53 11.99
CA SER A 63 4.40 -1.20 10.82
C SER A 63 2.89 -1.02 10.73
N ILE A 64 2.40 -0.77 9.52
CA ILE A 64 0.98 -0.81 9.15
C ILE A 64 0.72 -2.17 8.50
N ARG A 65 -0.33 -2.86 8.91
CA ARG A 65 -0.66 -4.19 8.38
C ARG A 65 -2.15 -4.37 8.18
N PHE A 66 -2.52 -4.83 6.98
CA PHE A 66 -3.87 -5.25 6.65
C PHE A 66 -3.89 -6.59 5.93
N ASP A 67 -4.85 -7.43 6.32
CA ASP A 67 -5.13 -8.74 5.74
C ASP A 67 -6.56 -8.76 5.17
N GLY A 68 -6.80 -9.43 4.05
CA GLY A 68 -8.14 -9.54 3.45
C GLY A 68 -8.18 -10.27 2.11
N ASP A 69 -9.38 -10.47 1.58
CA ASP A 69 -9.62 -11.23 0.34
C ASP A 69 -9.78 -10.35 -0.92
N ASP A 70 -9.98 -9.04 -0.74
CA ASP A 70 -9.98 -8.04 -1.80
C ASP A 70 -8.70 -7.21 -1.79
N LEU A 71 -7.87 -7.39 -2.81
CA LEU A 71 -6.58 -6.71 -2.98
C LEU A 71 -6.72 -5.19 -2.96
N ASN A 72 -7.75 -4.66 -3.62
CA ASN A 72 -7.94 -3.22 -3.74
C ASN A 72 -8.34 -2.59 -2.42
N VAL A 73 -9.24 -3.24 -1.70
CA VAL A 73 -9.67 -2.79 -0.38
C VAL A 73 -8.47 -2.75 0.58
N ILE A 74 -7.66 -3.81 0.62
CA ILE A 74 -6.57 -3.88 1.60
C ILE A 74 -5.41 -2.92 1.27
N ILE A 75 -5.08 -2.73 -0.01
CA ILE A 75 -4.05 -1.77 -0.42
C ILE A 75 -4.49 -0.36 -0.05
N ARG A 76 -5.75 0.00 -0.35
CA ARG A 76 -6.27 1.34 -0.03
C ARG A 76 -6.32 1.60 1.47
N LYS A 77 -6.70 0.61 2.28
CA LYS A 77 -6.64 0.72 3.75
C LYS A 77 -5.21 0.99 4.23
N ALA A 78 -4.25 0.19 3.78
CA ALA A 78 -2.84 0.37 4.16
C ALA A 78 -2.29 1.74 3.75
N LEU A 79 -2.61 2.20 2.54
CA LEU A 79 -2.13 3.48 2.03
C LEU A 79 -2.78 4.68 2.72
N ASN A 80 -4.07 4.60 3.07
CA ASN A 80 -4.72 5.66 3.83
C ASN A 80 -4.07 5.81 5.21
N GLU A 81 -3.84 4.71 5.93
CA GLU A 81 -3.17 4.76 7.23
C GLU A 81 -1.72 5.27 7.11
N TYR A 82 -1.01 4.89 6.04
CA TYR A 82 0.35 5.39 5.76
C TYR A 82 0.39 6.90 5.53
N LEU A 83 -0.63 7.46 4.88
CA LEU A 83 -0.70 8.90 4.62
C LEU A 83 -1.05 9.71 5.87
N GLU A 84 -1.79 9.11 6.81
CA GLU A 84 -2.15 9.69 8.11
C GLU A 84 -1.02 9.61 9.16
N SER A 85 -0.01 8.77 8.90
CA SER A 85 1.17 8.58 9.77
C SER A 85 2.32 9.57 9.51
#